data_AF-A0A7U9QWJ3-F1
#
_entry.id   AF-A0A7U9QWJ3-F1
#
_cell.length_a   1.000
_cell.length_b   1.000
_cell.length_c   1.000
_cell.angle_alpha   90.00
_cell.angle_beta   90.00
_cell.angle_gamma   90.00
#
_symmetry.space_group_name_H-M   'P 1'
#
loop_
_entity.id
_entity.type
_entity.pdbx_description
1 polymer ?
#
loop_
_entity_poly.entity_id
_entity_poly.type
_entity_poly.pdbx_seq_one_letter_code
_entity_poly.pdbx_strand_id
1 'polypeptide(L)'
;MYLFFGIFFLILLFFFCLNFWRRKRIIKKICCMSTRAKCHLLDELLEPFGFRYMASQDIITSRIDAFQRKFGYCTLYDKTALTFHMVFDALPVYFNYHGRTWLIEFWKGQYGINTGGEIGIYYADGIIPRSERESTLFQCVENKDMLGLSFNLFRCGMGIADVGARHWWLTAFSVGRFSNPTDLNMRASVSFPHCEMAEAFAEGLAEAGYCREDIYICHNTVSFSFTKSLGKAGSCLHRLRIRLIQGINHFWCKVYLFVTRPFCLSLDKILYLYYYLPFVFRKILRMKKFKRHKKAKRR
;
A
#
# COMPACT_ATOMS: atom_id res chain seq x y z
N MET A 1 -43.04 6.94 29.45
CA MET A 1 -42.44 6.69 28.11
C MET A 1 -42.04 7.99 27.40
N TYR A 2 -42.93 8.99 27.24
CA TYR A 2 -42.61 10.25 26.54
C TYR A 2 -41.45 11.07 27.15
N LEU A 3 -41.29 11.08 28.47
CA LEU A 3 -40.15 11.72 29.16
C LEU A 3 -38.80 11.08 28.81
N PHE A 4 -38.74 9.75 28.70
CA PHE A 4 -37.52 9.04 28.29
C PHE A 4 -37.17 9.31 26.82
N PHE A 5 -38.17 9.38 25.93
CA PHE A 5 -37.95 9.80 24.54
C PHE A 5 -37.50 11.26 24.44
N GLY A 6 -38.06 12.16 25.25
CA GLY A 6 -37.65 13.57 25.31
C GLY A 6 -36.20 13.73 25.78
N ILE A 7 -35.81 13.05 26.86
CA ILE A 7 -34.42 13.06 27.37
C ILE A 7 -33.47 12.45 26.33
N PHE A 8 -33.84 11.34 25.71
CA PHE A 8 -33.04 10.71 24.65
C PHE A 8 -32.85 11.65 23.45
N PHE A 9 -33.90 12.34 23.01
CA PHE A 9 -33.82 13.31 21.91
C PHE A 9 -32.94 14.51 22.27
N LEU A 10 -33.05 15.03 23.50
CA LEU A 10 -32.18 16.11 24.00
C LEU A 10 -30.70 15.70 24.03
N ILE A 11 -30.41 14.47 24.48
CA ILE A 11 -29.05 13.90 24.47
C ILE A 11 -28.53 13.79 23.03
N LEU A 12 -29.33 13.27 22.09
CA LEU A 12 -28.96 13.18 20.69
C LEU A 12 -28.70 14.57 20.07
N LEU A 13 -29.57 15.54 20.36
CA LEU A 13 -29.44 16.91 19.86
C LEU A 13 -28.21 17.60 20.44
N PHE A 14 -27.91 17.37 21.71
CA PHE A 14 -26.68 17.84 22.35
C PHE A 14 -25.43 17.25 21.68
N PHE A 15 -25.36 15.93 21.49
CA PHE A 15 -24.26 15.29 20.78
C PHE A 15 -24.16 15.74 19.32
N PHE A 16 -25.28 15.99 18.65
CA PHE A 16 -25.30 16.52 17.29
C PHE A 16 -24.68 17.93 17.24
N CYS A 17 -25.11 18.83 18.13
CA CYS A 17 -24.56 20.18 18.23
C CYS A 17 -23.07 20.14 18.55
N LEU A 18 -22.66 19.37 19.56
CA LEU A 18 -21.24 19.21 19.91
C LEU A 18 -20.40 18.71 18.74
N ASN A 19 -20.88 17.71 17.99
CA ASN A 19 -20.20 17.20 16.81
C ASN A 19 -20.14 18.25 15.69
N PHE A 20 -21.19 19.05 15.51
CA PHE A 20 -21.22 20.15 14.54
C PHE A 20 -20.17 21.22 14.85
N TRP A 21 -20.12 21.71 16.09
CA TRP A 21 -19.12 22.70 16.52
C TRP A 21 -17.71 22.14 16.46
N ARG A 22 -17.52 20.89 16.89
CA ARG A 22 -16.23 20.19 16.80
C ARG A 22 -15.75 20.10 15.35
N ARG A 23 -16.64 19.71 14.43
CA ARG A 23 -16.34 19.64 12.99
C ARG A 23 -15.88 20.99 12.46
N LYS A 24 -16.61 22.08 12.72
CA LYS A 24 -16.22 23.44 12.30
C LYS A 24 -14.85 23.85 12.86
N ARG A 25 -14.57 23.57 14.14
CA ARG A 25 -13.28 23.87 14.78
C ARG A 25 -12.12 23.10 14.13
N ILE A 26 -12.30 21.81 13.82
CA ILE A 26 -11.28 21.01 13.14
C ILE A 26 -11.03 21.54 11.72
N ILE A 27 -12.09 21.87 10.99
CA ILE A 27 -11.96 22.42 9.64
C ILE A 27 -11.14 23.71 9.67
N LYS A 28 -11.52 24.66 10.55
CA LYS A 28 -10.77 25.92 10.73
C LYS A 28 -9.31 25.65 11.09
N LYS A 29 -9.05 24.71 12.00
CA LYS A 29 -7.69 24.33 12.38
C LYS A 29 -6.85 23.89 11.19
N ILE A 30 -7.37 22.97 10.38
CA ILE A 30 -6.65 22.45 9.20
C ILE A 30 -6.43 23.56 8.17
N CYS A 31 -7.43 24.41 7.93
CA CYS A 31 -7.28 25.53 6.99
C CYS A 31 -6.23 26.56 7.45
N CYS A 32 -6.03 26.72 8.76
CA CYS A 32 -5.01 27.62 9.32
C CYS A 32 -3.60 27.01 9.37
N MET A 33 -3.44 25.71 9.04
CA MET A 33 -2.12 25.06 9.01
C MET A 33 -1.45 25.28 7.66
N SER A 34 -0.15 25.58 7.66
CA SER A 34 0.65 25.58 6.44
C SER A 34 0.78 24.17 5.85
N THR A 35 0.93 24.07 4.54
CA THR A 35 1.14 22.79 3.84
C THR A 35 2.32 22.01 4.42
N ARG A 36 3.43 22.70 4.72
CA ARG A 36 4.61 22.09 5.37
C ARG A 36 4.27 21.45 6.72
N ALA A 37 3.51 22.16 7.56
CA ALA A 37 3.11 21.65 8.87
C ALA A 37 2.16 20.44 8.75
N LYS A 38 1.26 20.46 7.77
CA LYS A 38 0.37 19.34 7.46
C LYS A 38 1.16 18.11 7.02
N CYS A 39 2.07 18.26 6.04
CA CYS A 39 2.90 17.16 5.55
C CYS A 39 3.75 16.56 6.66
N HIS A 40 4.43 17.39 7.46
CA HIS A 40 5.23 16.92 8.59
C HIS A 40 4.39 16.12 9.61
N LEU A 41 3.20 16.62 9.95
CA LEU A 41 2.31 15.92 10.88
C LEU A 41 1.83 14.59 10.29
N LEU A 42 1.45 14.56 9.00
CA LEU A 42 1.01 13.33 8.36
C LEU A 42 2.14 12.30 8.29
N ASP A 43 3.36 12.72 7.93
CA ASP A 43 4.54 11.85 7.93
C ASP A 43 4.82 11.28 9.32
N GLU A 44 4.71 12.08 10.39
CA GLU A 44 4.86 11.60 11.76
C GLU A 44 3.83 10.52 12.13
N LEU A 45 2.60 10.63 11.61
CA LEU A 45 1.54 9.66 11.83
C LEU A 45 1.73 8.38 11.02
N LEU A 46 2.34 8.47 9.83
CA LEU A 46 2.57 7.35 8.92
C LEU A 46 3.87 6.58 9.22
N GLU A 47 4.88 7.26 9.77
CA GLU A 47 6.20 6.69 10.09
C GLU A 47 6.13 5.37 10.87
N PRO A 48 5.32 5.21 11.94
CA PRO A 48 5.25 3.95 12.69
C PRO A 48 4.70 2.76 11.90
N PHE A 49 4.06 3.03 10.76
CA PHE A 49 3.50 2.04 9.85
C PHE A 49 4.42 1.80 8.63
N GLY A 50 5.58 2.44 8.58
CA GLY A 50 6.52 2.30 7.46
C GLY A 50 6.15 3.11 6.22
N PHE A 51 5.32 4.14 6.37
CA PHE A 51 4.83 4.95 5.25
C PHE A 51 5.20 6.43 5.39
N ARG A 52 5.09 7.16 4.29
CA ARG A 52 5.23 8.61 4.19
C ARG A 52 4.26 9.15 3.13
N TYR A 53 3.95 10.43 3.21
CA TYR A 53 3.10 11.12 2.25
C TYR A 53 3.94 11.79 1.15
N MET A 54 3.50 11.67 -0.09
CA MET A 54 4.11 12.32 -1.25
C MET A 54 3.17 13.38 -1.81
N ALA A 55 3.44 14.64 -1.48
CA ALA A 55 2.59 15.77 -1.80
C ALA A 55 2.43 16.06 -3.29
N SER A 56 3.44 15.75 -4.12
CA SER A 56 3.41 16.01 -5.57
C SER A 56 2.31 15.23 -6.31
N GLN A 57 1.83 14.12 -5.73
CA GLN A 57 0.81 13.26 -6.35
C GLN A 57 -0.36 12.94 -5.42
N ASP A 58 -0.36 13.48 -4.19
CA ASP A 58 -1.36 13.18 -3.16
C ASP A 58 -1.51 11.67 -2.85
N ILE A 59 -0.38 10.97 -2.73
CA ILE A 59 -0.34 9.52 -2.43
C ILE A 59 0.49 9.21 -1.18
N ILE A 60 0.26 8.02 -0.63
CA ILE A 60 1.08 7.43 0.43
C ILE A 60 2.05 6.43 -0.21
N THR A 61 3.31 6.47 0.18
CA THR A 61 4.37 5.56 -0.29
C THR A 61 5.14 5.00 0.91
N SER A 62 5.83 3.89 0.69
CA SER A 62 6.63 3.20 1.69
C SER A 62 7.91 3.95 2.01
N ARG A 63 8.46 3.65 3.18
CA ARG A 63 9.78 4.10 3.61
C ARG A 63 10.77 2.95 3.50
N ILE A 64 12.03 3.28 3.23
CA ILE A 64 13.13 2.30 3.22
C ILE A 64 13.32 1.66 4.60
N ASP A 65 13.09 2.42 5.68
CA ASP A 65 13.23 1.98 7.08
C ASP A 65 11.96 1.32 7.66
N ALA A 66 10.99 0.96 6.81
CA ALA A 66 9.76 0.29 7.20
C ALA A 66 10.05 -1.03 7.95
N PHE A 67 9.40 -1.21 9.10
CA PHE A 67 9.64 -2.36 9.98
C PHE A 67 9.24 -3.69 9.35
N GLN A 68 8.37 -3.64 8.32
CA GLN A 68 7.96 -4.75 7.46
C GLN A 68 9.14 -5.56 6.93
N ARG A 69 10.31 -4.91 6.77
CA ARG A 69 11.56 -5.55 6.37
C ARG A 69 11.98 -6.75 7.23
N LYS A 70 11.52 -6.80 8.49
CA LYS A 70 11.84 -7.90 9.43
C LYS A 70 11.07 -9.19 9.18
N PHE A 71 10.01 -9.16 8.37
CA PHE A 71 9.11 -10.29 8.22
C PHE A 71 9.34 -11.09 6.94
N GLY A 72 10.15 -10.59 6.00
CA GLY A 72 10.32 -11.23 4.70
C GLY A 72 9.02 -11.25 3.89
N TYR A 73 8.95 -12.17 2.94
CA TYR A 73 7.74 -12.52 2.20
C TYR A 73 7.55 -14.03 2.15
N CYS A 74 6.30 -14.45 2.28
CA CYS A 74 5.87 -15.81 1.94
C CYS A 74 4.47 -15.75 1.32
N THR A 75 4.16 -16.74 0.47
CA THR A 75 2.88 -16.83 -0.26
C THR A 75 1.64 -16.84 0.64
N LEU A 76 1.80 -17.11 1.94
CA LEU A 76 0.71 -17.01 2.92
C LEU A 76 0.15 -15.58 3.05
N TYR A 77 0.97 -14.55 2.82
CA TYR A 77 0.53 -13.15 2.90
C TYR A 77 -0.52 -12.85 1.83
N ASP A 78 -0.28 -13.28 0.60
CA ASP A 78 -1.24 -13.16 -0.49
C ASP A 78 -2.49 -14.00 -0.24
N LYS A 79 -2.32 -15.22 0.28
CA LYS A 79 -3.44 -16.11 0.64
C LYS A 79 -4.32 -15.52 1.75
N THR A 80 -3.79 -14.63 2.59
CA THR A 80 -4.52 -13.99 3.70
C THR A 80 -4.98 -12.56 3.38
N ALA A 81 -4.68 -12.03 2.19
CA ALA A 81 -5.01 -10.67 1.77
C ALA A 81 -6.51 -10.32 1.96
N LEU A 82 -7.40 -11.24 1.60
CA LEU A 82 -8.85 -11.06 1.75
C LEU A 82 -9.30 -10.88 3.21
N THR A 83 -8.58 -11.45 4.17
CA THR A 83 -8.86 -11.27 5.61
C THR A 83 -8.57 -9.84 6.06
N PHE A 84 -7.65 -9.14 5.38
CA PHE A 84 -7.27 -7.76 5.64
C PHE A 84 -7.95 -6.77 4.69
N HIS A 85 -9.04 -7.15 4.04
CA HIS A 85 -9.76 -6.32 3.05
C HIS A 85 -8.89 -5.88 1.85
N MET A 86 -7.85 -6.65 1.55
CA MET A 86 -7.00 -6.43 0.39
C MET A 86 -7.45 -7.35 -0.74
N VAL A 87 -7.74 -6.76 -1.89
CA VAL A 87 -8.17 -7.43 -3.12
C VAL A 87 -7.28 -6.88 -4.23
N PHE A 88 -6.23 -7.62 -4.58
CA PHE A 88 -5.24 -7.22 -5.56
C PHE A 88 -4.87 -8.37 -6.48
N ASP A 89 -4.30 -8.03 -7.64
CA ASP A 89 -3.59 -8.93 -8.52
C ASP A 89 -2.12 -8.98 -8.09
N ALA A 90 -1.58 -10.18 -7.91
CA ALA A 90 -0.18 -10.43 -7.59
C ALA A 90 0.53 -11.09 -8.78
N LEU A 91 1.79 -10.70 -8.99
CA LEU A 91 2.68 -11.30 -9.98
C LEU A 91 4.03 -11.57 -9.31
N PRO A 92 4.27 -12.80 -8.82
CA PRO A 92 5.58 -13.21 -8.35
C PRO A 92 6.46 -13.61 -9.54
N VAL A 93 7.66 -13.03 -9.62
CA VAL A 93 8.68 -13.34 -10.63
C VAL A 93 9.91 -13.90 -9.94
N TYR A 94 10.16 -15.18 -10.19
CA TYR A 94 11.30 -15.90 -9.62
C TYR A 94 12.41 -16.03 -10.66
N PHE A 95 13.66 -15.79 -10.25
CA PHE A 95 14.83 -15.99 -11.11
C PHE A 95 16.06 -16.31 -10.26
N ASN A 96 17.07 -16.94 -10.87
CA ASN A 96 18.29 -17.31 -10.18
C ASN A 96 19.42 -16.37 -10.57
N TYR A 97 20.18 -15.88 -9.58
CA TYR A 97 21.33 -15.01 -9.82
C TYR A 97 22.35 -15.13 -8.68
N HIS A 98 23.61 -15.37 -9.02
CA HIS A 98 24.72 -15.58 -8.07
C HIS A 98 24.42 -16.57 -6.94
N GLY A 99 23.90 -17.75 -7.30
CA GLY A 99 23.64 -18.82 -6.32
C GLY A 99 22.46 -18.56 -5.38
N ARG A 100 21.65 -17.52 -5.64
CA ARG A 100 20.41 -17.22 -4.92
C ARG A 100 19.20 -17.30 -5.83
N THR A 101 18.06 -17.69 -5.27
CA THR A 101 16.76 -17.47 -5.92
C THR A 101 16.19 -16.15 -5.45
N TRP A 102 15.99 -15.25 -6.40
CA TRP A 102 15.36 -13.95 -6.21
C TRP A 102 13.86 -14.07 -6.48
N LEU A 103 13.09 -13.25 -5.77
CA LEU A 103 11.68 -13.05 -5.96
C LEU A 103 11.45 -11.54 -6.05
N ILE A 104 10.98 -11.08 -7.21
CA ILE A 104 10.40 -9.74 -7.32
C ILE A 104 8.91 -9.90 -7.52
N GLU A 105 8.14 -9.26 -6.67
CA GLU A 105 6.69 -9.40 -6.68
C GLU A 105 6.01 -8.06 -6.90
N PHE A 106 5.03 -8.06 -7.80
CA PHE A 106 4.28 -6.89 -8.19
C PHE A 106 2.84 -7.06 -7.74
N TRP A 107 2.27 -6.04 -7.12
CA TRP A 107 0.87 -6.04 -6.71
C TRP A 107 0.14 -4.81 -7.26
N LYS A 108 -1.12 -4.98 -7.68
CA LYS A 108 -2.02 -3.87 -8.01
C LYS A 108 -3.44 -4.17 -7.55
N GLY A 109 -4.09 -3.25 -6.86
CA GLY A 109 -5.44 -3.52 -6.36
C GLY A 109 -6.04 -2.51 -5.40
N GLN A 110 -7.02 -3.02 -4.64
CA GLN A 110 -7.73 -2.32 -3.58
C GLN A 110 -7.25 -2.82 -2.22
N TYR A 111 -6.79 -1.90 -1.38
CA TYR A 111 -6.26 -2.12 -0.04
C TYR A 111 -7.17 -1.39 0.97
N GLY A 112 -8.29 -2.01 1.31
CA GLY A 112 -9.34 -1.37 2.11
C GLY A 112 -9.93 -0.15 1.40
N ILE A 113 -9.69 1.05 1.95
CA ILE A 113 -10.14 2.32 1.33
C ILE A 113 -9.13 2.90 0.32
N ASN A 114 -8.01 2.23 0.09
CA ASN A 114 -6.95 2.70 -0.78
C ASN A 114 -6.94 1.92 -2.10
N THR A 115 -6.72 2.58 -3.22
CA THR A 115 -6.26 1.92 -4.45
C THR A 115 -4.74 2.08 -4.53
N GLY A 116 -4.00 1.04 -4.93
CA GLY A 116 -2.57 1.19 -5.05
C GLY A 116 -1.87 0.07 -5.80
N GLY A 117 -0.55 0.15 -5.76
CA GLY A 117 0.35 -0.87 -6.29
C GLY A 117 1.67 -0.87 -5.56
N GLU A 118 2.38 -1.99 -5.69
CA GLU A 118 3.58 -2.30 -4.92
C GLU A 118 4.57 -3.10 -5.78
N ILE A 119 5.87 -2.92 -5.51
CA ILE A 119 6.96 -3.78 -5.99
C ILE A 119 7.82 -4.15 -4.79
N GLY A 120 7.94 -5.44 -4.50
CA GLY A 120 8.77 -5.98 -3.42
C GLY A 120 9.91 -6.83 -3.98
N ILE A 121 11.09 -6.72 -3.39
CA ILE A 121 12.28 -7.49 -3.75
C ILE A 121 12.68 -8.35 -2.55
N TYR A 122 12.88 -9.64 -2.83
CA TYR A 122 13.25 -10.63 -1.84
C TYR A 122 14.23 -11.64 -2.44
N TYR A 123 14.95 -12.36 -1.59
CA TYR A 123 15.76 -13.51 -2.02
C TYR A 123 15.71 -14.64 -0.98
N ALA A 124 16.00 -15.84 -1.41
CA ALA A 124 16.40 -16.95 -0.56
C ALA A 124 17.84 -17.33 -0.89
N ASP A 125 18.62 -17.71 0.12
CA ASP A 125 19.96 -18.25 -0.10
C ASP A 125 19.85 -19.65 -0.71
N GLY A 126 20.68 -19.93 -1.72
CA GLY A 126 20.60 -21.16 -2.50
C GLY A 126 19.62 -21.08 -3.68
N ILE A 127 19.65 -22.12 -4.51
CA ILE A 127 18.74 -22.26 -5.66
C ILE A 127 17.53 -23.08 -5.23
N ILE A 128 16.39 -22.42 -5.12
CA ILE A 128 15.13 -23.01 -4.65
C ILE A 128 14.39 -23.68 -5.82
N PRO A 129 14.11 -25.01 -5.73
CA PRO A 129 13.31 -25.72 -6.72
C PRO A 129 11.92 -25.12 -6.88
N ARG A 130 11.37 -25.15 -8.11
CA ARG A 130 10.05 -24.55 -8.41
C ARG A 130 8.93 -25.04 -7.49
N SER A 131 8.94 -26.33 -7.13
CA SER A 131 7.96 -26.96 -6.24
C SER A 131 7.96 -26.40 -4.81
N GLU A 132 9.08 -25.85 -4.36
CA GLU A 132 9.28 -25.39 -2.97
C GLU A 132 9.15 -23.87 -2.83
N ARG A 133 9.11 -23.13 -3.94
CA ARG A 133 9.07 -21.66 -3.94
C ARG A 133 7.89 -21.11 -3.14
N GLU A 134 6.69 -21.70 -3.25
CA GLU A 134 5.52 -21.23 -2.51
C GLU A 134 5.57 -21.44 -0.99
N SER A 135 6.34 -22.42 -0.53
CA SER A 135 6.53 -22.72 0.89
C SER A 135 7.78 -22.10 1.49
N THR A 136 8.65 -21.52 0.64
CA THR A 136 9.92 -20.92 1.06
C THR A 136 9.69 -19.49 1.54
N LEU A 137 10.32 -19.16 2.67
CA LEU A 137 10.40 -17.77 3.14
C LEU A 137 11.49 -17.03 2.36
N PHE A 138 11.10 -16.02 1.60
CA PHE A 138 12.03 -15.13 0.93
C PHE A 138 12.31 -13.92 1.83
N GLN A 139 13.58 -13.66 2.10
CA GLN A 139 14.02 -12.59 2.97
C GLN A 139 14.03 -11.26 2.23
N CYS A 140 13.71 -10.16 2.92
CA CYS A 140 13.84 -8.82 2.34
C CYS A 140 15.30 -8.52 2.03
N VAL A 141 15.56 -7.87 0.88
CA VAL A 141 16.93 -7.58 0.46
C VAL A 141 17.68 -6.63 1.40
N GLU A 142 19.00 -6.78 1.45
CA GLU A 142 19.90 -5.86 2.15
C GLU A 142 19.97 -4.49 1.45
N ASN A 143 20.54 -3.48 2.12
CA ASN A 143 20.60 -2.13 1.55
C ASN A 143 21.42 -2.08 0.24
N LYS A 144 22.49 -2.87 0.18
CA LYS A 144 23.36 -3.00 -0.99
C LYS A 144 22.62 -3.60 -2.20
N ASP A 145 21.67 -4.48 -1.91
CA ASP A 145 20.92 -5.28 -2.89
C ASP A 145 19.59 -4.61 -3.31
N MET A 146 19.29 -3.40 -2.81
CA MET A 146 18.15 -2.61 -3.29
C MET A 146 18.34 -2.22 -4.76
N LEU A 147 17.31 -2.42 -5.57
CA LEU A 147 17.28 -2.12 -6.99
C LEU A 147 16.60 -0.78 -7.28
N GLY A 148 16.83 -0.24 -8.47
CA GLY A 148 16.04 0.89 -8.96
C GLY A 148 14.65 0.40 -9.36
N LEU A 149 13.63 0.77 -8.61
CA LEU A 149 12.24 0.40 -8.86
C LEU A 149 11.48 1.61 -9.37
N SER A 150 10.64 1.43 -10.38
CA SER A 150 9.63 2.42 -10.73
C SER A 150 8.37 1.79 -11.29
N PHE A 151 7.24 2.47 -11.11
CA PHE A 151 6.04 2.12 -11.84
C PHE A 151 5.07 3.30 -12.01
N ASN A 152 4.33 3.25 -13.11
CA ASN A 152 3.13 4.03 -13.32
C ASN A 152 1.90 3.14 -13.08
N LEU A 153 1.01 3.58 -12.20
CA LEU A 153 -0.26 2.91 -11.95
C LEU A 153 -1.38 3.68 -12.64
N PHE A 154 -2.19 2.98 -13.42
CA PHE A 154 -3.35 3.54 -14.10
C PHE A 154 -4.63 2.83 -13.76
N ARG A 155 -5.71 3.60 -13.78
CA ARG A 155 -7.08 3.17 -13.53
C ARG A 155 -7.94 3.63 -14.68
N CYS A 156 -8.53 2.69 -15.41
CA CYS A 156 -9.32 2.99 -16.62
C CYS A 156 -8.56 3.91 -17.61
N GLY A 157 -7.26 3.65 -17.81
CA GLY A 157 -6.40 4.44 -18.70
C GLY A 157 -5.85 5.76 -18.12
N MET A 158 -6.34 6.23 -16.98
CA MET A 158 -5.84 7.44 -16.34
C MET A 158 -4.75 7.12 -15.32
N GLY A 159 -3.60 7.80 -15.40
CA GLY A 159 -2.53 7.69 -14.41
C GLY A 159 -2.99 8.17 -13.02
N ILE A 160 -2.74 7.37 -12.00
CA ILE A 160 -3.06 7.67 -10.59
C ILE A 160 -1.84 7.67 -9.67
N ALA A 161 -0.70 7.12 -10.12
CA ALA A 161 0.58 7.23 -9.45
C ALA A 161 1.73 7.05 -10.46
N ASP A 162 2.85 7.69 -10.16
CA ASP A 162 4.14 7.58 -10.87
C ASP A 162 5.26 7.64 -9.84
N VAL A 163 5.82 6.49 -9.47
CA VAL A 163 6.83 6.42 -8.41
C VAL A 163 8.10 5.79 -8.93
N GLY A 164 9.24 6.32 -8.48
CA GLY A 164 10.57 5.77 -8.80
C GLY A 164 11.55 6.03 -7.66
N ALA A 165 12.25 4.99 -7.22
CA ALA A 165 13.30 5.09 -6.20
C ALA A 165 14.17 3.82 -6.18
N ARG A 166 15.40 3.94 -5.68
CA ARG A 166 16.15 2.77 -5.21
C ARG A 166 15.53 2.28 -3.91
N HIS A 167 14.90 1.10 -3.94
CA HIS A 167 14.06 0.63 -2.85
C HIS A 167 14.00 -0.91 -2.79
N TRP A 168 13.66 -1.47 -1.62
CA TRP A 168 13.38 -2.90 -1.47
C TRP A 168 11.88 -3.22 -1.59
N TRP A 169 11.03 -2.29 -1.13
CA TRP A 169 9.57 -2.36 -1.23
C TRP A 169 8.97 -1.01 -1.62
N LEU A 170 8.79 -0.74 -2.91
CA LEU A 170 8.25 0.53 -3.42
C LEU A 170 6.72 0.44 -3.51
N THR A 171 5.99 1.41 -2.95
CA THR A 171 4.52 1.39 -2.95
C THR A 171 3.92 2.73 -3.35
N ALA A 172 2.68 2.71 -3.81
CA ALA A 172 1.90 3.91 -4.11
C ALA A 172 0.42 3.67 -3.79
N PHE A 173 -0.13 4.41 -2.85
CA PHE A 173 -1.53 4.29 -2.42
C PHE A 173 -2.28 5.62 -2.53
N SER A 174 -3.33 5.64 -3.34
CA SER A 174 -4.32 6.71 -3.43
C SER A 174 -5.47 6.42 -2.47
N VAL A 175 -5.66 7.30 -1.49
CA VAL A 175 -6.62 7.11 -0.38
C VAL A 175 -8.02 7.57 -0.77
N GLY A 176 -9.03 6.80 -0.37
CA GLY A 176 -10.44 7.13 -0.66
C GLY A 176 -10.83 6.92 -2.11
N ARG A 177 -10.07 6.08 -2.83
CA ARG A 177 -10.32 5.71 -4.21
C ARG A 177 -10.68 4.23 -4.26
N PHE A 178 -11.82 3.92 -4.88
CA PHE A 178 -12.25 2.55 -5.12
C PHE A 178 -11.88 2.12 -6.54
N SER A 179 -11.29 0.93 -6.67
CA SER A 179 -11.00 0.31 -7.96
C SER A 179 -11.26 -1.18 -7.90
N ASN A 180 -11.69 -1.78 -9.02
CA ASN A 180 -11.52 -3.21 -9.20
C ASN A 180 -10.10 -3.46 -9.73
N PRO A 181 -9.42 -4.55 -9.34
CA PRO A 181 -8.09 -4.88 -9.87
C PRO A 181 -8.05 -4.99 -11.41
N THR A 182 -9.18 -5.40 -12.02
CA THR A 182 -9.38 -5.45 -13.48
C THR A 182 -9.31 -4.08 -14.15
N ASP A 183 -9.62 -3.02 -13.41
CA ASP A 183 -9.60 -1.65 -13.90
C ASP A 183 -8.17 -1.06 -13.85
N LEU A 184 -7.23 -1.78 -13.23
CA LEU A 184 -5.87 -1.34 -12.97
C LEU A 184 -4.86 -1.95 -13.92
N ASN A 185 -3.96 -1.08 -14.40
CA ASN A 185 -2.77 -1.42 -15.17
C ASN A 185 -1.54 -0.84 -14.47
N MET A 186 -0.48 -1.63 -14.32
CA MET A 186 0.79 -1.15 -13.82
C MET A 186 1.85 -1.29 -14.91
N ARG A 187 2.50 -0.19 -15.30
CA ARG A 187 3.73 -0.24 -16.11
C ARG A 187 4.90 -0.20 -15.15
N ALA A 188 5.66 -1.27 -15.06
CA ALA A 188 6.73 -1.40 -14.08
C ALA A 188 8.09 -1.44 -14.79
N SER A 189 9.10 -0.91 -14.11
CA SER A 189 10.50 -0.99 -14.53
C SER A 189 11.39 -1.33 -13.33
N VAL A 190 12.34 -2.23 -13.55
CA VAL A 190 13.34 -2.63 -12.56
C VAL A 190 14.73 -2.45 -13.17
N SER A 191 15.57 -1.66 -12.52
CA SER A 191 16.95 -1.39 -12.92
C SER A 191 17.91 -2.19 -12.05
N PHE A 192 18.68 -3.05 -12.71
CA PHE A 192 19.60 -4.01 -12.12
C PHE A 192 21.04 -3.48 -12.17
N PRO A 193 21.92 -3.96 -11.26
CA PRO A 193 23.33 -3.58 -11.28
C PRO A 193 24.09 -4.13 -12.50
N HIS A 194 23.65 -5.28 -13.02
CA HIS A 194 24.33 -6.03 -14.07
C HIS A 194 23.35 -6.53 -15.13
N CYS A 195 23.81 -6.65 -16.38
CA CYS A 195 22.98 -7.11 -17.49
C CYS A 195 22.55 -8.56 -17.30
N GLU A 196 23.40 -9.42 -16.72
CA GLU A 196 23.06 -10.83 -16.49
C GLU A 196 21.88 -10.98 -15.51
N MET A 197 21.78 -10.09 -14.51
CA MET A 197 20.64 -10.09 -13.59
C MET A 197 19.36 -9.60 -14.26
N ALA A 198 19.47 -8.60 -15.14
CA ALA A 198 18.35 -8.09 -15.93
C ALA A 198 17.81 -9.17 -16.88
N GLU A 199 18.69 -9.88 -17.58
CA GLU A 199 18.35 -11.02 -18.43
C GLU A 199 17.70 -12.14 -17.63
N ALA A 200 18.27 -12.53 -16.48
CA ALA A 200 17.68 -13.54 -15.61
C ALA A 200 16.27 -13.17 -15.14
N PHE A 201 16.03 -11.88 -14.82
CA PHE A 201 14.69 -11.40 -14.47
C PHE A 201 13.73 -11.40 -15.67
N ALA A 202 14.19 -11.03 -16.87
CA ALA A 202 13.38 -11.09 -18.09
C ALA A 202 12.98 -12.54 -18.43
N GLU A 203 13.88 -13.50 -18.25
CA GLU A 203 13.57 -14.92 -18.34
C GLU A 203 12.54 -15.34 -17.27
N GLY A 204 12.70 -14.86 -16.04
CA GLY A 204 11.70 -15.06 -14.98
C GLY A 204 10.30 -14.53 -15.34
N LEU A 205 10.22 -13.38 -16.01
CA LEU A 205 8.95 -12.82 -16.52
C LEU A 205 8.35 -13.72 -17.60
N ALA A 206 9.17 -14.23 -18.53
CA ALA A 206 8.73 -15.17 -19.55
C ALA A 206 8.20 -16.47 -18.91
N GLU A 207 8.89 -17.01 -17.89
CA GLU A 207 8.42 -18.15 -17.10
C GLU A 207 7.09 -17.88 -16.38
N ALA A 208 6.86 -16.64 -15.94
CA ALA A 208 5.61 -16.21 -15.32
C ALA A 208 4.45 -16.02 -16.33
N GLY A 209 4.73 -16.23 -17.63
CA GLY A 209 3.76 -16.23 -18.72
C GLY A 209 3.63 -14.90 -19.47
N TYR A 210 4.66 -14.03 -19.42
CA TYR A 210 4.73 -12.85 -20.29
C TYR A 210 5.37 -13.20 -21.64
N CYS A 211 4.82 -12.64 -22.72
CA CYS A 211 5.41 -12.72 -24.04
C CYS A 211 6.72 -11.92 -24.07
N ARG A 212 7.75 -12.44 -24.74
CA ARG A 212 9.06 -11.77 -24.81
C ARG A 212 8.98 -10.42 -25.50
N GLU A 213 8.04 -10.27 -26.42
CA GLU A 213 7.76 -9.04 -27.17
C GLU A 213 7.19 -7.93 -26.28
N ASP A 214 6.57 -8.29 -25.15
CA ASP A 214 6.02 -7.36 -24.16
C ASP A 214 7.03 -6.99 -23.06
N ILE A 215 8.23 -7.58 -23.10
CA ILE A 215 9.33 -7.34 -22.16
C ILE A 215 10.39 -6.48 -22.85
N TYR A 216 10.58 -5.27 -22.33
CA TYR A 216 11.52 -4.31 -22.88
C TYR A 216 12.77 -4.25 -22.02
N ILE A 217 13.92 -4.57 -22.60
CA ILE A 217 15.21 -4.46 -21.94
C ILE A 217 15.96 -3.28 -22.55
N CYS A 218 16.33 -2.31 -21.72
CA CYS A 218 17.18 -1.18 -22.10
C CYS A 218 18.34 -1.09 -21.11
N HIS A 219 19.56 -1.35 -21.57
CA HIS A 219 20.72 -1.55 -20.70
C HIS A 219 20.42 -2.60 -19.61
N ASN A 220 20.51 -2.21 -18.33
CA ASN A 220 20.23 -3.09 -17.20
C ASN A 220 18.81 -2.87 -16.64
N THR A 221 17.92 -2.22 -17.39
CA THR A 221 16.54 -1.93 -16.95
C THR A 221 15.56 -2.76 -17.76
N VAL A 222 14.74 -3.55 -17.05
CA VAL A 222 13.66 -4.35 -17.63
C VAL A 222 12.34 -3.67 -17.33
N SER A 223 11.52 -3.47 -18.36
CA SER A 223 10.20 -2.84 -18.26
C SER A 223 9.12 -3.70 -18.91
N PHE A 224 7.94 -3.73 -18.30
CA PHE A 224 6.79 -4.49 -18.82
C PHE A 224 5.47 -3.91 -18.29
N SER A 225 4.35 -4.32 -18.89
CA SER A 225 3.00 -3.90 -18.48
C SER A 225 2.26 -5.03 -17.75
N PHE A 226 2.08 -4.89 -16.43
CA PHE A 226 1.25 -5.77 -15.64
C PHE A 226 -0.23 -5.45 -15.82
N THR A 227 -0.88 -6.20 -16.72
CA THR A 227 -2.30 -6.08 -17.09
C THR A 227 -3.15 -7.25 -16.57
N LYS A 228 -2.50 -8.39 -16.25
CA LYS A 228 -3.16 -9.62 -15.84
C LYS A 228 -4.03 -9.39 -14.60
N SER A 229 -5.20 -10.04 -14.58
CA SER A 229 -6.11 -9.99 -13.45
C SER A 229 -6.51 -11.38 -12.97
N LEU A 230 -6.52 -11.57 -11.65
CA LEU A 230 -6.98 -12.75 -10.93
C LEU A 230 -8.47 -13.01 -11.08
N GLY A 231 -9.25 -12.04 -11.61
CA GLY A 231 -10.71 -12.13 -11.67
C GLY A 231 -11.29 -13.36 -12.38
N LYS A 232 -10.46 -14.17 -13.05
CA LYS A 232 -10.85 -15.40 -13.76
C LYS A 232 -10.41 -16.70 -13.07
N ALA A 233 -9.53 -16.66 -12.07
CA ALA A 233 -9.01 -17.86 -11.41
C ALA A 233 -9.63 -18.04 -10.01
N GLY A 234 -10.02 -19.28 -9.67
CA GLY A 234 -10.53 -19.65 -8.34
C GLY A 234 -11.96 -20.17 -8.32
N SER A 235 -12.36 -20.79 -7.20
CA SER A 235 -13.68 -21.38 -7.02
C SER A 235 -14.80 -20.33 -6.98
N CYS A 236 -16.05 -20.76 -7.17
CA CYS A 236 -17.22 -19.86 -7.08
C CYS A 236 -17.29 -19.14 -5.72
N LEU A 237 -17.01 -19.87 -4.64
CA LEU A 237 -16.95 -19.33 -3.27
C LEU A 237 -15.90 -18.23 -3.11
N HIS A 238 -14.71 -18.43 -3.71
CA HIS A 238 -13.65 -17.42 -3.69
C HIS A 238 -14.08 -16.12 -4.39
N ARG A 239 -14.71 -16.23 -5.56
CA ARG A 239 -15.24 -15.07 -6.30
C ARG A 239 -16.34 -14.35 -5.52
N LEU A 240 -17.23 -15.08 -4.85
CA LEU A 240 -18.27 -14.48 -4.01
C LEU A 240 -17.66 -13.71 -2.84
N ARG A 241 -16.64 -14.28 -2.18
CA ARG A 241 -15.91 -13.61 -1.10
C ARG A 241 -15.22 -12.32 -1.57
N ILE A 242 -14.59 -12.34 -2.75
CA ILE A 242 -14.01 -11.13 -3.37
C ILE A 242 -15.09 -10.06 -3.57
N ARG A 243 -16.24 -10.41 -4.15
CA ARG A 243 -17.34 -9.46 -4.38
C ARG A 243 -17.87 -8.85 -3.08
N LEU A 244 -18.03 -9.67 -2.03
CA LEU A 244 -18.44 -9.21 -0.71
C LEU A 244 -17.45 -8.18 -0.14
N ILE A 245 -16.16 -8.51 -0.13
CA ILE A 245 -15.10 -7.63 0.39
C ILE A 245 -15.01 -6.35 -0.44
N GLN A 246 -15.10 -6.42 -1.76
CA GLN A 246 -15.13 -5.23 -2.61
C GLN A 246 -16.37 -4.37 -2.39
N GLY A 247 -17.53 -4.97 -2.11
CA GLY A 247 -18.73 -4.24 -1.70
C GLY A 247 -18.50 -3.47 -0.39
N ILE A 248 -17.85 -4.10 0.59
CA ILE A 248 -17.48 -3.47 1.85
C ILE A 248 -16.45 -2.34 1.62
N ASN A 249 -15.42 -2.57 0.82
CA ASN A 249 -14.41 -1.57 0.47
C ASN A 249 -15.04 -0.36 -0.23
N HIS A 250 -15.95 -0.60 -1.18
CA HIS A 250 -16.67 0.45 -1.89
C HIS A 250 -17.55 1.27 -0.94
N PHE A 251 -18.28 0.61 -0.04
CA PHE A 251 -19.08 1.28 0.99
C PHE A 251 -18.20 2.18 1.87
N TRP A 252 -17.08 1.66 2.39
CA TRP A 252 -16.19 2.45 3.24
C TRP A 252 -15.48 3.58 2.49
N CYS A 253 -15.18 3.43 1.20
CA CYS A 253 -14.71 4.54 0.37
C CYS A 253 -15.76 5.66 0.30
N LYS A 254 -17.04 5.32 0.07
CA LYS A 254 -18.14 6.31 0.05
C LYS A 254 -18.30 7.00 1.41
N VAL A 255 -18.27 6.24 2.51
CA VAL A 255 -18.32 6.80 3.87
C VAL A 255 -17.14 7.74 4.12
N TYR A 256 -15.92 7.32 3.80
CA TYR A 256 -14.71 8.14 3.91
C TYR A 256 -14.87 9.46 3.15
N LEU A 257 -15.27 9.41 1.87
CA LEU A 257 -15.46 10.61 1.04
C LEU A 257 -16.57 11.50 1.59
N PHE A 258 -17.68 10.92 2.06
CA PHE A 258 -18.79 11.69 2.63
C PHE A 258 -18.40 12.44 3.91
N VAL A 259 -17.67 11.77 4.81
CA VAL A 259 -17.21 12.34 6.09
C VAL A 259 -16.16 13.43 5.83
N THR A 260 -15.25 13.18 4.90
CA THR A 260 -14.12 14.06 4.59
C THR A 260 -14.39 15.07 3.47
N ARG A 261 -15.65 15.17 2.99
CA ARG A 261 -16.10 16.09 1.93
C ARG A 261 -15.70 17.57 2.05
N PRO A 262 -15.42 18.16 3.23
CA PRO A 262 -14.92 19.53 3.29
C PRO A 262 -13.53 19.72 2.65
N PHE A 263 -12.82 18.64 2.31
CA PHE A 263 -11.47 18.68 1.79
C PHE A 263 -11.33 17.91 0.49
N CYS A 264 -10.42 18.38 -0.39
CA CYS A 264 -10.11 17.73 -1.65
C CYS A 264 -8.92 16.76 -1.52
N LEU A 265 -7.81 17.24 -0.95
CA LEU A 265 -6.56 16.50 -0.82
C LEU A 265 -6.61 15.45 0.29
N SER A 266 -6.02 14.29 0.02
CA SER A 266 -5.86 13.20 1.00
C SER A 266 -5.14 13.66 2.25
N LEU A 267 -4.15 14.56 2.09
CA LEU A 267 -3.47 15.24 3.21
C LEU A 267 -4.45 15.80 4.25
N ASP A 268 -5.39 16.62 3.78
CA ASP A 268 -6.35 17.29 4.65
C ASP A 268 -7.43 16.33 5.16
N LYS A 269 -7.88 15.40 4.30
CA LYS A 269 -8.89 14.39 4.66
C LYS A 269 -8.40 13.49 5.80
N ILE A 270 -7.15 13.02 5.73
CA ILE A 270 -6.54 12.16 6.77
C ILE A 270 -6.35 12.94 8.07
N LEU A 271 -5.82 14.17 7.99
CA LEU A 271 -5.66 15.02 9.17
C LEU A 271 -7.00 15.39 9.81
N TYR A 272 -8.04 15.58 9.01
CA TYR A 272 -9.40 15.79 9.48
C TYR A 272 -9.91 14.60 10.29
N LEU A 273 -9.76 13.38 9.77
CA LEU A 273 -10.12 12.17 10.52
C LEU A 273 -9.29 12.02 11.79
N TYR A 274 -7.97 12.28 11.72
CA TYR A 274 -7.10 12.25 12.88
C TYR A 274 -7.61 13.16 14.00
N TYR A 275 -7.93 14.42 13.72
CA TYR A 275 -8.48 15.34 14.72
C TYR A 275 -9.93 15.01 15.14
N TYR A 276 -10.66 14.29 14.29
CA TYR A 276 -11.99 13.76 14.62
C TYR A 276 -11.93 12.59 15.61
N LEU A 277 -10.80 11.87 15.71
CA LEU A 277 -10.61 10.84 16.72
C LEU A 277 -10.47 11.44 18.13
N PRO A 278 -11.01 10.79 19.17
CA PRO A 278 -10.77 11.19 20.56
C PRO A 278 -9.27 11.23 20.87
N PHE A 279 -8.88 12.11 21.79
CA PHE A 279 -7.46 12.38 22.08
C PHE A 279 -6.67 11.15 22.52
N VAL A 280 -7.31 10.21 23.24
CA VAL A 280 -6.69 8.96 23.68
C VAL A 280 -6.23 8.11 22.50
N PHE A 281 -7.07 7.94 21.47
CA PHE A 281 -6.72 7.20 20.26
C PHE A 281 -5.58 7.88 19.48
N ARG A 282 -5.55 9.22 19.47
CA ARG A 282 -4.44 9.97 18.86
C ARG A 282 -3.11 9.73 19.58
N LYS A 283 -3.12 9.62 20.91
CA LYS A 283 -1.91 9.28 21.68
C LYS A 283 -1.42 7.88 21.36
N ILE A 284 -2.31 6.89 21.23
CA ILE A 284 -1.94 5.52 20.85
C ILE A 284 -1.23 5.48 19.49
N LEU A 285 -1.71 6.24 18.50
CA LEU A 285 -1.07 6.34 17.19
C LEU A 285 0.35 6.93 17.26
N ARG A 286 0.62 7.85 18.20
CA ARG A 286 1.94 8.46 18.41
C ARG A 286 2.86 7.63 19.32
N MET A 287 2.32 6.83 20.24
CA MET A 287 3.09 6.10 21.26
C MET A 287 3.98 4.98 20.70
N LYS A 288 3.78 4.55 19.44
CA LYS A 288 4.72 3.63 18.79
C LYS A 288 6.13 4.20 18.58
N LYS A 289 6.34 5.51 18.81
CA LYS A 289 7.64 6.19 18.71
C LYS A 289 8.62 5.89 19.85
N PHE A 290 8.21 5.19 20.92
CA PHE A 290 9.02 5.00 22.13
C PHE A 290 9.52 3.55 22.36
N LYS A 291 10.18 2.91 21.39
CA LYS A 291 11.03 1.71 21.63
C LYS A 291 12.27 1.61 20.74
N ARG A 292 12.92 2.73 20.38
CA ARG A 292 14.16 2.69 19.57
C ARG A 292 15.42 3.31 20.21
N HIS A 293 15.39 3.69 21.48
CA HIS A 293 16.59 4.11 22.22
C HIS A 293 16.65 3.50 23.63
N LYS A 294 17.16 2.26 23.72
CA LYS A 294 17.74 1.55 24.89
C LYS A 294 17.91 0.11 24.40
N LYS A 295 19.08 -0.49 24.19
CA LYS A 295 20.47 -0.26 24.60
C LYS A 295 21.37 -0.83 23.48
N ALA A 296 22.28 -0.04 22.94
CA ALA A 296 23.60 -0.52 22.54
C ALA A 296 24.58 0.24 23.42
N LYS A 297 24.61 -0.12 24.71
CA LYS A 297 25.63 0.35 25.62
C LYS A 297 26.74 -0.69 25.54
N ARG A 298 27.80 -0.30 24.81
CA ARG A 298 29.17 -0.81 24.87
C ARG A 298 29.43 -1.78 26.02
N ARG A 299 29.86 -3.00 25.69
CA ARG A 299 31.10 -3.59 26.19
C ARG A 299 31.72 -4.36 25.04
#